data_AF-A0A2N6F6P7-F1
#
_entry.id   AF-A0A2N6F6P7-F1
#
_cell.length_a   1.000
_cell.length_b   1.000
_cell.length_c   1.000
_cell.angle_alpha   90.00
_cell.angle_beta   90.00
_cell.angle_gamma   90.00
#
_symmetry.space_group_name_H-M   'P 1'
#
loop_
_entity.id
_entity.type
_entity.pdbx_description
1 polymer ?
#
loop_
_entity_poly.entity_id
_entity_poly.type
_entity_poly.pdbx_seq_one_letter_code
_entity_poly.pdbx_strand_id
1 'polypeptide(L)'
;MSRKRQPDQKLVEKWISAGHGQGAGGQYIPFFKVRDVPSLGRSHRVISLLNHRIQEFLSDTEYAPNPLAEFSTNTLDIREQFPLLPWEETLEIADNLKIRHPKYPGTKTPIVMTTDLVLTLKAPAAPFAMDIQTRLDWSKSRMSNIYLPICVKPDSHLVLPDDFDASDIAQLNKPYKRIFEKILIERTYWERRNLALAIISPSKIPWIAAWNLDRHRHSIYEQSLCHLDQHLPVYSELFIREWRTDRSLNDLFRIASRKLQLSIDASAHLFGRALWLKKIPIDLNESIRPQFPIKLYDHESGGMNADSGNWSNLQKH
;
A
#
# COMPACT_ATOMS: atom_id res chain seq x y z
N MET A 1 -14.50 10.87 24.07
CA MET A 1 -14.51 9.42 24.37
C MET A 1 -15.22 8.69 23.24
N SER A 2 -14.52 7.92 22.40
CA SER A 2 -15.17 7.07 21.40
C SER A 2 -15.94 5.98 22.15
N ARG A 3 -17.28 5.92 21.98
CA ARG A 3 -18.09 4.83 22.55
C ARG A 3 -17.55 3.52 21.98
N LYS A 4 -16.96 2.66 22.83
CA LYS A 4 -16.64 1.28 22.44
C LYS A 4 -17.94 0.62 21.97
N ARG A 5 -18.12 0.51 20.65
CA ARG A 5 -19.25 -0.22 20.09
C ARG A 5 -19.09 -1.67 20.50
N GLN A 6 -20.11 -2.23 21.13
CA GLN A 6 -20.24 -3.66 21.39
C GLN A 6 -21.24 -4.21 20.37
N PRO A 7 -20.82 -4.45 19.11
CA PRO A 7 -21.74 -4.86 18.06
C PRO A 7 -22.27 -6.28 18.30
N ASP A 8 -23.57 -6.45 18.07
CA ASP A 8 -24.19 -7.76 17.92
C ASP A 8 -24.18 -8.18 16.43
N GLN A 9 -24.63 -9.40 16.16
CA GLN A 9 -24.65 -9.94 14.80
C GLN A 9 -25.49 -9.09 13.83
N LYS A 10 -26.68 -8.64 14.27
CA LYS A 10 -27.60 -7.82 13.47
C LYS A 10 -26.98 -6.50 13.05
N LEU A 11 -26.22 -5.85 13.93
CA LEU A 11 -25.54 -4.60 13.61
C LEU A 11 -24.46 -4.81 12.55
N VAL A 12 -23.73 -5.92 12.60
CA VAL A 12 -22.69 -6.20 11.60
C VAL A 12 -23.30 -6.56 10.24
N GLU A 13 -24.37 -7.35 10.22
CA GLU A 13 -25.15 -7.63 9.00
C GLU A 13 -25.67 -6.33 8.37
N LYS A 14 -26.06 -5.35 9.18
CA LYS A 14 -26.44 -4.01 8.71
C LYS A 14 -25.25 -3.26 8.09
N TRP A 15 -24.04 -3.37 8.63
CA TRP A 15 -22.84 -2.76 8.00
C TRP A 15 -22.54 -3.38 6.65
N ILE A 16 -22.59 -4.71 6.56
CA ILE A 16 -22.41 -5.45 5.30
C ILE A 16 -23.47 -5.00 4.28
N SER A 17 -24.74 -4.95 4.68
CA SER A 17 -25.86 -4.51 3.84
C SER A 17 -25.74 -3.04 3.41
N ALA A 18 -25.05 -2.21 4.19
CA ALA A 18 -24.75 -0.82 3.86
C ALA A 18 -23.53 -0.66 2.93
N GLY A 19 -22.96 -1.76 2.43
CA GLY A 19 -21.86 -1.75 1.46
C GLY A 19 -20.46 -1.69 2.06
N HIS A 20 -20.30 -1.87 3.38
CA HIS A 20 -18.96 -1.93 3.98
C HIS A 20 -18.15 -3.09 3.40
N GLY A 21 -16.97 -2.76 2.87
CA GLY A 21 -16.07 -3.66 2.15
C GLY A 21 -16.46 -3.99 0.71
N GLN A 22 -17.48 -3.32 0.18
CA GLN A 22 -17.93 -3.50 -1.20
C GLN A 22 -17.48 -2.34 -2.09
N GLY A 23 -17.58 -2.54 -3.40
CA GLY A 23 -17.15 -1.57 -4.41
C GLY A 23 -15.70 -1.77 -4.87
N ALA A 24 -15.28 -0.88 -5.78
CA ALA A 24 -13.92 -0.82 -6.33
C ALA A 24 -13.60 0.64 -6.69
N GLY A 25 -12.31 0.97 -6.77
CA GLY A 25 -11.86 2.32 -7.09
C GLY A 25 -12.48 3.36 -6.17
N GLY A 26 -12.99 4.45 -6.76
CA GLY A 26 -13.56 5.56 -6.01
C GLY A 26 -14.84 5.23 -5.23
N GLN A 27 -15.45 4.07 -5.50
CA GLN A 27 -16.68 3.60 -4.86
C GLN A 27 -16.44 2.57 -3.76
N TYR A 28 -15.19 2.17 -3.51
CA TYR A 28 -14.88 1.23 -2.44
C TYR A 28 -15.08 1.85 -1.05
N ILE A 29 -15.73 1.11 -0.15
CA ILE A 29 -15.94 1.51 1.25
C ILE A 29 -15.13 0.55 2.14
N PRO A 30 -14.13 1.00 2.91
CA PRO A 30 -13.39 0.12 3.82
C PRO A 30 -14.30 -0.42 4.93
N PHE A 31 -14.06 -1.65 5.37
CA PHE A 31 -14.93 -2.28 6.37
C PHE A 31 -14.84 -1.56 7.72
N PHE A 32 -13.62 -1.28 8.17
CA PHE A 32 -13.33 -0.46 9.35
C PHE A 32 -12.84 0.93 8.95
N LYS A 33 -13.33 1.96 9.66
CA LYS A 33 -12.88 3.34 9.51
C LYS A 33 -12.12 3.80 10.76
N VAL A 34 -11.36 4.88 10.65
CA VAL A 34 -10.56 5.42 11.78
C VAL A 34 -11.41 5.66 13.03
N ARG A 35 -12.65 6.13 12.84
CA ARG A 35 -13.59 6.39 13.95
C ARG A 35 -14.08 5.12 14.66
N ASP A 36 -14.00 3.96 14.01
CA ASP A 36 -14.56 2.70 14.51
C ASP A 36 -13.57 1.94 15.40
N VAL A 37 -12.27 2.23 15.28
CA VAL A 37 -11.20 1.56 16.03
C VAL A 37 -10.50 2.58 16.95
N PRO A 38 -10.49 2.38 18.27
CA PRO A 38 -9.68 3.20 19.17
C PRO A 38 -8.20 2.90 18.88
N SER A 39 -7.53 3.77 18.13
CA SER A 39 -6.09 3.62 17.89
C SER A 39 -5.31 4.01 19.15
N LEU A 40 -4.30 3.22 19.50
CA LEU A 40 -3.27 3.62 20.49
C LEU A 40 -2.18 4.50 19.84
N GLY A 41 -2.17 4.58 18.51
CA GLY A 41 -1.21 5.34 17.70
C GLY A 41 -1.89 6.25 16.68
N ARG A 42 -1.08 6.75 15.73
CA ARG A 42 -1.52 7.65 14.64
C ARG A 42 -2.26 6.87 13.55
N SER A 43 -3.39 7.42 13.12
CA SER A 43 -4.17 6.98 11.95
C SER A 43 -4.00 7.96 10.80
N HIS A 44 -4.33 7.54 9.58
CA HIS A 44 -4.18 8.36 8.36
C HIS A 44 -5.49 8.44 7.59
N ARG A 45 -5.77 9.64 7.07
CA ARG A 45 -6.85 9.89 6.10
C ARG A 45 -6.25 10.61 4.92
N VAL A 46 -6.28 9.97 3.75
CA VAL A 46 -5.49 10.40 2.59
C VAL A 46 -6.32 10.28 1.32
N ILE A 47 -6.27 11.27 0.43
CA ILE A 47 -7.02 11.25 -0.83
C ILE A 47 -6.26 10.42 -1.85
N SER A 48 -6.72 9.23 -2.25
CA SER A 48 -6.07 8.40 -3.27
C SER A 48 -5.83 9.16 -4.58
N LEU A 49 -4.64 9.01 -5.16
CA LEU A 49 -4.31 9.59 -6.46
C LEU A 49 -4.83 8.73 -7.61
N LEU A 50 -4.99 7.42 -7.38
CA LEU A 50 -5.52 6.48 -8.37
C LEU A 50 -7.04 6.61 -8.56
N ASN A 51 -7.79 6.81 -7.47
CA ASN A 51 -9.25 6.66 -7.51
C ASN A 51 -10.03 7.79 -6.81
N HIS A 52 -9.35 8.84 -6.36
CA HIS A 52 -9.92 10.08 -5.83
C HIS A 52 -10.84 9.93 -4.60
N ARG A 53 -10.81 8.80 -3.89
CA ARG A 53 -11.50 8.65 -2.60
C ARG A 53 -10.59 8.92 -1.41
N ILE A 54 -11.18 9.15 -0.25
CA ILE A 54 -10.44 9.16 1.02
C ILE A 54 -10.21 7.71 1.44
N GLN A 55 -8.94 7.31 1.53
CA GLN A 55 -8.49 6.08 2.16
C GLN A 55 -8.26 6.29 3.65
N GLU A 56 -8.54 5.27 4.46
CA GLU A 56 -8.47 5.32 5.92
C GLU A 56 -7.58 4.20 6.50
N PHE A 57 -6.43 4.56 7.07
CA PHE A 57 -5.48 3.61 7.66
C PHE A 57 -5.44 3.73 9.19
N LEU A 58 -5.35 2.60 9.88
CA LEU A 58 -5.49 2.55 11.35
C LEU A 58 -4.14 2.67 12.08
N SER A 59 -3.02 2.58 11.36
CA SER A 59 -1.67 2.74 11.90
C SER A 59 -0.68 3.28 10.85
N ASP A 60 0.46 3.82 11.31
CA ASP A 60 1.59 4.21 10.45
C ASP A 60 2.11 3.03 9.62
N THR A 61 2.17 1.84 10.23
CA THR A 61 2.66 0.62 9.61
C THR A 61 1.74 0.15 8.48
N GLU A 62 0.41 0.22 8.66
CA GLU A 62 -0.56 -0.07 7.60
C GLU A 62 -0.53 0.97 6.48
N TYR A 63 -0.24 2.23 6.81
CA TYR A 63 -0.16 3.31 5.83
C TYR A 63 1.10 3.25 4.97
N ALA A 64 2.23 2.81 5.52
CA ALA A 64 3.54 2.92 4.86
C ALA A 64 3.65 2.28 3.46
N PRO A 65 2.97 1.15 3.15
CA PRO A 65 2.92 0.62 1.79
C PRO A 65 2.14 1.50 0.81
N ASN A 66 1.22 2.35 1.29
CA ASN A 66 0.28 3.07 0.43
C ASN A 66 0.94 4.10 -0.51
N PRO A 67 1.86 4.99 -0.07
CA PRO A 67 2.56 5.90 -0.99
C PRO A 67 3.30 5.15 -2.11
N LEU A 68 3.91 4.01 -1.79
CA LEU A 68 4.59 3.16 -2.77
C LEU A 68 3.60 2.52 -3.75
N ALA A 69 2.44 2.06 -3.25
CA ALA A 69 1.42 1.42 -4.07
C ALA A 69 0.75 2.43 -5.02
N GLU A 70 0.43 3.63 -4.52
CA GLU A 70 -0.07 4.76 -5.31
C GLU A 70 0.94 5.23 -6.36
N PHE A 71 2.24 5.16 -6.05
CA PHE A 71 3.29 5.54 -6.98
C PHE A 71 3.56 4.47 -8.04
N SER A 72 3.29 3.19 -7.78
CA SER A 72 3.55 2.13 -8.76
C SER A 72 2.67 2.26 -10.01
N THR A 73 3.28 2.15 -11.20
CA THR A 73 2.57 2.13 -12.50
C THR A 73 1.74 0.87 -12.71
N ASN A 74 1.97 -0.17 -11.89
CA ASN A 74 1.27 -1.45 -11.96
C ASN A 74 0.03 -1.51 -11.09
N THR A 75 -0.15 -0.60 -10.12
CA THR A 75 -1.33 -0.59 -9.26
C THR A 75 -2.51 0.07 -9.97
N LEU A 76 -3.65 -0.63 -10.00
CA LEU A 76 -4.92 -0.15 -10.56
C LEU A 76 -5.90 0.29 -9.48
N ASP A 77 -5.90 -0.41 -8.35
CA ASP A 77 -6.77 -0.09 -7.22
C ASP A 77 -6.12 -0.54 -5.91
N ILE A 78 -6.50 0.13 -4.82
CA ILE A 78 -6.05 -0.14 -3.46
C ILE A 78 -7.31 -0.23 -2.62
N ARG A 79 -7.50 -1.34 -1.91
CA ARG A 79 -8.63 -1.56 -1.00
C ARG A 79 -8.12 -1.89 0.39
N GLU A 80 -8.14 -0.92 1.27
CA GLU A 80 -7.76 -1.03 2.68
C GLU A 80 -8.88 -1.65 3.52
N GLN A 81 -8.52 -2.34 4.60
CA GLN A 81 -9.46 -2.97 5.53
C GLN A 81 -10.48 -3.86 4.78
N PHE A 82 -9.99 -4.67 3.86
CA PHE A 82 -10.79 -5.52 2.97
C PHE A 82 -11.37 -6.69 3.76
N PRO A 83 -12.70 -6.82 3.87
CA PRO A 83 -13.27 -7.85 4.74
C PRO A 83 -13.23 -9.23 4.08
N LEU A 84 -12.99 -10.23 4.91
CA LEU A 84 -13.06 -11.62 4.52
C LEU A 84 -14.53 -12.06 4.64
N LEU A 85 -15.25 -12.04 3.52
CA LEU A 85 -16.68 -12.35 3.43
C LEU A 85 -16.93 -13.51 2.46
N PRO A 86 -17.93 -14.37 2.74
CA PRO A 86 -18.80 -14.37 3.93
C PRO A 86 -18.04 -14.72 5.22
N TRP A 87 -18.34 -14.08 6.36
CA TRP A 87 -17.61 -14.32 7.62
C TRP A 87 -17.83 -15.74 8.18
N GLU A 88 -18.82 -16.49 7.66
CA GLU A 88 -19.05 -17.90 7.96
C GLU A 88 -17.88 -18.73 7.44
N GLU A 89 -17.25 -18.31 6.34
CA GLU A 89 -16.07 -18.97 5.80
C GLU A 89 -14.88 -18.86 6.75
N THR A 90 -14.65 -17.69 7.36
CA THR A 90 -13.56 -17.55 8.33
C THR A 90 -13.84 -18.33 9.62
N LEU A 91 -15.10 -18.46 10.01
CA LEU A 91 -15.54 -19.33 11.11
C LEU A 91 -15.27 -20.80 10.80
N GLU A 92 -15.64 -21.27 9.61
CA GLU A 92 -15.40 -22.63 9.12
C GLU A 92 -13.90 -22.94 9.05
N ILE A 93 -13.10 -22.02 8.50
CA ILE A 93 -11.63 -22.13 8.48
C ILE A 93 -11.08 -22.28 9.89
N ALA A 94 -11.52 -21.43 10.83
CA ALA A 94 -11.04 -21.50 12.21
C ALA A 94 -11.40 -22.84 12.89
N ASP A 95 -12.59 -23.37 12.64
CA ASP A 95 -13.04 -24.67 13.16
C ASP A 95 -12.21 -25.83 12.59
N ASN A 96 -12.03 -25.85 11.27
CA ASN A 96 -11.20 -26.84 10.58
C ASN A 96 -9.74 -26.86 11.08
N LEU A 97 -9.19 -25.68 11.36
CA LEU A 97 -7.85 -25.50 11.91
C LEU A 97 -7.79 -25.71 13.43
N LYS A 98 -8.92 -25.94 14.10
CA LYS A 98 -9.04 -26.11 15.56
C LYS A 98 -8.49 -24.91 16.35
N ILE A 99 -8.68 -23.70 15.82
CA ILE A 99 -8.25 -22.43 16.43
C ILE A 99 -9.45 -21.54 16.75
N ARG A 100 -9.28 -20.65 17.73
CA ARG A 100 -10.38 -19.78 18.16
C ARG A 100 -10.62 -18.64 17.17
N HIS A 101 -11.82 -18.51 16.64
CA HIS A 101 -12.16 -17.33 15.83
C HIS A 101 -12.16 -16.03 16.66
N PRO A 102 -11.65 -14.90 16.14
CA PRO A 102 -11.70 -13.62 16.85
C PRO A 102 -13.13 -13.07 17.02
N LYS A 103 -13.30 -12.25 18.05
CA LYS A 103 -14.59 -11.66 18.45
C LYS A 103 -14.42 -10.17 18.69
N TYR A 104 -15.48 -9.39 18.49
CA TYR A 104 -15.46 -7.98 18.86
C TYR A 104 -15.24 -7.83 20.38
N PRO A 105 -14.37 -6.90 20.82
CA PRO A 105 -14.05 -6.74 22.24
C PRO A 105 -15.29 -6.55 23.12
N GLY A 106 -15.40 -7.34 24.19
CA GLY A 106 -16.53 -7.28 25.12
C GLY A 106 -17.83 -7.91 24.62
N THR A 107 -17.81 -8.64 23.49
CA THR A 107 -18.98 -9.31 22.93
C THR A 107 -18.73 -10.81 22.70
N LYS A 108 -19.80 -11.55 22.38
CA LYS A 108 -19.70 -12.93 21.86
C LYS A 108 -19.67 -12.98 20.34
N THR A 109 -19.91 -11.87 19.67
CA THR A 109 -20.03 -11.73 18.22
C THR A 109 -18.68 -11.96 17.53
N PRO A 110 -18.57 -12.91 16.59
CA PRO A 110 -17.41 -13.03 15.72
C PRO A 110 -17.09 -11.71 15.02
N ILE A 111 -15.80 -11.38 14.91
CA ILE A 111 -15.38 -10.19 14.16
C ILE A 111 -15.37 -10.49 12.65
N VAL A 112 -15.79 -9.56 11.81
CA VAL A 112 -15.42 -9.64 10.39
C VAL A 112 -13.92 -9.40 10.30
N MET A 113 -13.16 -10.44 9.97
CA MET A 113 -11.72 -10.31 9.75
C MET A 113 -11.47 -9.47 8.50
N THR A 114 -10.38 -8.71 8.50
CA THR A 114 -9.99 -7.85 7.38
C THR A 114 -8.53 -8.07 7.05
N THR A 115 -8.22 -8.03 5.74
CA THR A 115 -6.86 -7.86 5.24
C THR A 115 -6.54 -6.37 5.18
N ASP A 116 -5.34 -6.01 5.62
CA ASP A 116 -4.93 -4.60 5.76
C ASP A 116 -5.01 -3.85 4.42
N LEU A 117 -4.51 -4.47 3.34
CA LEU A 117 -4.52 -3.93 1.99
C LEU A 117 -4.75 -5.04 0.95
N VAL A 118 -5.61 -4.81 -0.05
CA VAL A 118 -5.72 -5.63 -1.26
C VAL A 118 -5.45 -4.75 -2.46
N LEU A 119 -4.31 -4.98 -3.12
CA LEU A 119 -3.95 -4.30 -4.35
C LEU A 119 -4.58 -5.03 -5.54
N THR A 120 -5.11 -4.27 -6.48
CA THR A 120 -5.41 -4.75 -7.83
C THR A 120 -4.27 -4.31 -8.73
N LEU A 121 -3.57 -5.26 -9.33
CA LEU A 121 -2.41 -5.01 -10.19
C LEU A 121 -2.78 -5.29 -11.66
N LYS A 122 -2.15 -4.56 -12.57
CA LYS A 122 -2.18 -4.87 -14.00
C LYS A 122 -1.71 -6.31 -14.21
N ALA A 123 -2.47 -7.07 -15.00
CA ALA A 123 -1.99 -8.36 -15.47
C ALA A 123 -0.67 -8.15 -16.24
N PRO A 124 0.32 -9.05 -16.12
CA PRO A 124 1.48 -9.01 -17.00
C PRO A 124 0.99 -9.04 -18.44
N ALA A 125 1.52 -8.15 -19.27
CA ALA A 125 1.30 -8.25 -20.71
C ALA A 125 1.75 -9.66 -21.15
N ALA A 126 0.92 -10.35 -21.94
CA ALA A 126 1.27 -11.68 -22.45
C ALA A 126 2.68 -11.66 -23.08
N PRO A 127 3.50 -12.70 -22.84
CA PRO A 127 4.95 -12.56 -22.83
C PRO A 127 5.53 -12.54 -24.24
N PHE A 128 6.26 -11.48 -24.57
CA PHE A 128 7.36 -11.56 -25.53
C PHE A 128 8.58 -12.17 -24.81
N ALA A 129 8.43 -13.41 -24.32
CA ALA A 129 9.50 -14.29 -23.84
C ALA A 129 8.91 -15.66 -23.45
N MET A 130 8.86 -16.55 -24.43
CA MET A 130 9.04 -18.00 -24.26
C MET A 130 10.38 -18.17 -23.49
N ASP A 131 10.48 -18.84 -22.35
CA ASP A 131 10.54 -20.29 -22.22
C ASP A 131 10.53 -20.66 -20.72
N ILE A 132 9.66 -21.59 -20.33
CA ILE A 132 9.87 -22.70 -19.38
C ILE A 132 8.48 -23.35 -19.25
N GLN A 133 8.41 -24.57 -19.77
CA GLN A 133 7.28 -25.48 -19.68
C GLN A 133 6.63 -25.50 -18.29
N THR A 134 5.37 -25.10 -18.19
CA THR A 134 4.35 -25.88 -17.47
C THR A 134 2.95 -25.44 -17.90
N ARG A 135 2.20 -26.45 -18.34
CA ARG A 135 0.83 -26.40 -18.86
C ARG A 135 -0.12 -25.64 -17.92
N LEU A 136 -0.53 -24.45 -18.33
CA LEU A 136 -1.86 -23.93 -18.05
C LEU A 136 -2.34 -23.31 -19.36
N ASP A 137 -3.53 -23.70 -19.80
CA ASP A 137 -4.10 -23.29 -21.08
C ASP A 137 -4.60 -21.84 -20.95
N TRP A 138 -3.71 -20.87 -21.17
CA TRP A 138 -3.99 -19.43 -21.08
C TRP A 138 -4.92 -18.92 -22.21
N SER A 139 -5.38 -19.80 -23.10
CA SER A 139 -6.21 -19.45 -24.25
C SER A 139 -7.64 -19.01 -23.92
N LYS A 140 -8.07 -19.07 -22.65
CA LYS A 140 -9.45 -18.72 -22.23
C LYS A 140 -9.58 -17.62 -21.18
N SER A 141 -8.50 -17.00 -20.69
CA SER A 141 -8.59 -15.86 -19.75
C SER A 141 -8.15 -14.57 -20.42
N ARG A 142 -9.13 -13.76 -20.82
CA ARG A 142 -8.93 -12.39 -21.27
C ARG A 142 -8.49 -11.55 -20.06
N MET A 143 -7.19 -11.34 -19.89
CA MET A 143 -6.57 -10.33 -19.00
C MET A 143 -7.24 -10.16 -17.62
N SER A 144 -7.19 -11.16 -16.75
CA SER A 144 -7.64 -10.97 -15.37
C SER A 144 -6.58 -10.20 -14.57
N ASN A 145 -6.94 -9.03 -14.02
CA ASN A 145 -6.12 -8.30 -13.05
C ASN A 145 -5.63 -9.24 -11.94
N ILE A 146 -4.40 -9.03 -11.45
CA ILE A 146 -3.84 -9.80 -10.34
C ILE A 146 -4.24 -9.13 -9.03
N TYR A 147 -4.72 -9.91 -8.07
CA TYR A 147 -4.97 -9.41 -6.71
C TYR A 147 -3.82 -9.77 -5.79
N LEU A 148 -3.33 -8.79 -5.02
CA LEU A 148 -2.29 -9.00 -4.03
C LEU A 148 -2.81 -8.60 -2.64
N PRO A 149 -3.25 -9.57 -1.82
CA PRO A 149 -3.59 -9.32 -0.43
C PRO A 149 -2.30 -9.15 0.40
N ILE A 150 -2.27 -8.11 1.21
CA ILE A 150 -1.14 -7.70 2.04
C ILE A 150 -1.62 -7.57 3.49
N CYS A 151 -0.94 -8.27 4.38
CA CYS A 151 -1.07 -8.14 5.82
C CYS A 151 0.20 -7.54 6.38
N VAL A 152 0.11 -6.41 7.09
CA VAL A 152 1.28 -5.75 7.67
C VAL A 152 1.34 -6.04 9.16
N LYS A 153 2.47 -6.56 9.63
CA LYS A 153 2.66 -6.92 11.05
C LYS A 153 4.07 -6.51 11.52
N PRO A 154 4.20 -5.95 12.74
CA PRO A 154 5.51 -5.61 13.30
C PRO A 154 6.47 -6.79 13.29
N ASP A 155 7.77 -6.53 13.07
CA ASP A 155 8.82 -7.56 13.08
C ASP A 155 8.82 -8.37 14.38
N SER A 156 8.59 -7.69 15.52
CA SER A 156 8.49 -8.33 16.84
C SER A 156 7.36 -9.37 16.94
N HIS A 157 6.37 -9.32 16.05
CA HIS A 157 5.25 -10.25 16.04
C HIS A 157 5.45 -11.44 15.08
N LEU A 158 6.42 -11.38 14.16
CA LEU A 158 6.66 -12.41 13.15
C LEU A 158 7.81 -13.33 13.57
N VAL A 159 7.57 -14.14 14.59
CA VAL A 159 8.58 -15.03 15.19
C VAL A 159 8.66 -16.44 14.58
N LEU A 160 7.78 -16.78 13.63
CA LEU A 160 7.76 -18.07 12.92
C LEU A 160 8.13 -17.83 11.44
N PRO A 161 8.69 -18.85 10.75
CA PRO A 161 8.94 -18.80 9.31
C PRO A 161 7.63 -18.70 8.51
N ASP A 162 7.70 -18.33 7.23
CA ASP A 162 6.53 -18.08 6.38
C ASP A 162 5.66 -19.34 6.11
N ASP A 163 6.25 -20.54 6.21
CA ASP A 163 5.61 -21.83 5.99
C ASP A 163 4.99 -22.47 7.25
N PHE A 164 4.84 -21.70 8.34
CA PHE A 164 4.30 -22.18 9.61
C PHE A 164 2.91 -22.82 9.50
N ASP A 165 2.60 -23.77 10.38
CA ASP A 165 1.29 -24.42 10.48
C ASP A 165 0.63 -24.30 11.86
N ALA A 166 -0.53 -24.94 12.06
CA ALA A 166 -1.25 -24.90 13.34
C ALA A 166 -0.48 -25.54 14.51
N SER A 167 0.43 -26.49 14.23
CA SER A 167 1.24 -27.18 15.23
C SER A 167 2.37 -26.30 15.76
N ASP A 168 3.00 -25.49 14.89
CA ASP A 168 4.02 -24.51 15.29
C ASP A 168 3.41 -23.44 16.22
N ILE A 169 2.21 -22.98 15.88
CA ILE A 169 1.47 -21.97 16.65
C ILE A 169 1.13 -22.47 18.06
N ALA A 170 0.94 -23.78 18.24
CA ALA A 170 0.54 -24.34 19.52
C ALA A 170 1.62 -24.14 20.61
N GLN A 171 2.89 -24.04 20.22
CA GLN A 171 4.05 -23.90 21.10
C GLN A 171 4.32 -22.45 21.53
N LEU A 172 3.67 -21.47 20.87
CA LEU A 172 3.90 -20.06 21.15
C LEU A 172 3.22 -19.57 22.43
N ASN A 173 3.84 -18.57 23.06
CA ASN A 173 3.22 -17.80 24.14
C ASN A 173 1.92 -17.14 23.67
N LYS A 174 0.92 -17.04 24.57
CA LYS A 174 -0.44 -16.55 24.28
C LYS A 174 -0.55 -15.31 23.36
N PRO A 175 0.20 -14.20 23.55
CA PRO A 175 0.07 -13.03 22.68
C PRO A 175 0.50 -13.32 21.24
N TYR A 176 1.65 -13.97 21.03
CA TYR A 176 2.14 -14.35 19.70
C TYR A 176 1.26 -15.41 19.05
N LYS A 177 0.87 -16.44 19.83
CA LYS A 177 -0.09 -17.45 19.40
C LYS A 177 -1.34 -16.82 18.79
N ARG A 178 -1.90 -15.80 19.45
CA ARG A 178 -3.12 -15.15 18.98
C ARG A 178 -2.94 -14.38 17.67
N ILE A 179 -1.75 -13.87 17.41
CA ILE A 179 -1.43 -13.16 16.17
C ILE A 179 -1.35 -14.17 15.02
N PHE A 180 -0.57 -15.23 15.19
CA PHE A 180 -0.41 -16.26 14.17
C PHE A 180 -1.69 -17.03 13.87
N GLU A 181 -2.54 -17.31 14.88
CA GLU A 181 -3.87 -17.89 14.65
C GLU A 181 -4.70 -17.03 13.67
N LYS A 182 -4.64 -15.70 13.78
CA LYS A 182 -5.39 -14.80 12.88
C LYS A 182 -4.79 -14.78 11.48
N ILE A 183 -3.45 -14.72 11.38
CA ILE A 183 -2.74 -14.76 10.10
C ILE A 183 -3.04 -16.06 9.36
N LEU A 184 -3.05 -17.20 10.07
CA LEU A 184 -3.36 -18.50 9.47
C LEU A 184 -4.78 -18.57 8.88
N ILE A 185 -5.78 -17.99 9.57
CA ILE A 185 -7.15 -17.89 9.03
C ILE A 185 -7.15 -17.05 7.74
N GLU A 186 -6.50 -15.88 7.78
CA GLU A 186 -6.41 -14.96 6.65
C GLU A 186 -5.70 -15.61 5.45
N ARG A 187 -4.55 -16.27 5.68
CA ARG A 187 -3.81 -17.00 4.66
C ARG A 187 -4.65 -18.11 4.02
N THR A 188 -5.30 -18.94 4.83
CA THR A 188 -6.16 -20.03 4.34
C THR A 188 -7.32 -19.50 3.50
N TYR A 189 -7.91 -18.36 3.89
CA TYR A 189 -8.99 -17.72 3.15
C TYR A 189 -8.55 -17.27 1.75
N TRP A 190 -7.34 -16.71 1.61
CA TRP A 190 -6.80 -16.30 0.32
C TRP A 190 -6.30 -17.49 -0.52
N GLU A 191 -5.74 -18.52 0.11
CA GLU A 191 -5.33 -19.76 -0.57
C GLU A 191 -6.52 -20.48 -1.22
N ARG A 192 -7.70 -20.51 -0.56
CA ARG A 192 -8.95 -21.01 -1.16
C ARG A 192 -9.34 -20.27 -2.46
N ARG A 193 -8.80 -19.07 -2.68
CA ARG A 193 -9.00 -18.23 -3.89
C ARG A 193 -7.80 -18.28 -4.85
N ASN A 194 -6.83 -19.17 -4.61
CA ASN A 194 -5.56 -19.26 -5.33
C ASN A 194 -4.73 -17.95 -5.29
N LEU A 195 -4.81 -17.21 -4.17
CA LEU A 195 -4.05 -15.99 -3.94
C LEU A 195 -3.14 -16.17 -2.72
N ALA A 196 -1.86 -15.83 -2.87
CA ALA A 196 -0.92 -15.85 -1.76
C ALA A 196 -1.04 -14.57 -0.91
N LEU A 197 -1.17 -14.73 0.40
CA LEU A 197 -1.12 -13.62 1.35
C LEU A 197 0.32 -13.13 1.52
N ALA A 198 0.60 -11.89 1.15
CA ALA A 198 1.89 -11.26 1.42
C ALA A 198 1.91 -10.72 2.85
N ILE A 199 2.74 -11.31 3.71
CA ILE A 199 2.97 -10.82 5.07
C ILE A 199 4.18 -9.90 5.03
N ILE A 200 3.96 -8.62 5.30
CA ILE A 200 5.02 -7.59 5.24
C ILE A 200 5.31 -7.09 6.64
N SER A 201 6.59 -6.98 6.96
CA SER A 201 7.05 -6.34 8.18
C SER A 201 7.59 -4.94 7.91
N PRO A 202 7.55 -4.02 8.90
CA PRO A 202 8.15 -2.70 8.79
C PRO A 202 9.59 -2.70 8.28
N SER A 203 10.41 -3.68 8.67
CA SER A 203 11.81 -3.75 8.20
C SER A 203 11.95 -3.99 6.68
N LYS A 204 10.97 -4.67 6.06
CA LYS A 204 10.93 -4.91 4.61
C LYS A 204 10.39 -3.70 3.82
N ILE A 205 9.86 -2.67 4.49
CA ILE A 205 9.30 -1.48 3.84
C ILE A 205 10.42 -0.45 3.58
N PRO A 206 10.59 0.05 2.34
CA PRO A 206 11.51 1.15 2.06
C PRO A 206 10.92 2.48 2.59
N TRP A 207 11.06 2.70 3.90
CA TRP A 207 10.48 3.85 4.60
C TRP A 207 10.92 5.20 4.03
N ILE A 208 12.17 5.32 3.61
CA ILE A 208 12.69 6.55 3.03
C ILE A 208 11.93 6.90 1.75
N ALA A 209 11.72 5.91 0.87
CA ALA A 209 10.95 6.08 -0.36
C ALA A 209 9.49 6.42 -0.06
N ALA A 210 8.86 5.70 0.87
CA ALA A 210 7.48 5.95 1.26
C ALA A 210 7.28 7.39 1.80
N TRP A 211 8.18 7.86 2.67
CA TRP A 211 8.12 9.21 3.23
C TRP A 211 8.47 10.31 2.22
N ASN A 212 9.43 10.07 1.33
CA ASN A 212 9.74 10.99 0.24
C ASN A 212 8.49 11.22 -0.64
N LEU A 213 7.83 10.14 -1.04
CA LEU A 213 6.59 10.20 -1.81
C LEU A 213 5.49 10.92 -1.04
N ASP A 214 5.22 10.51 0.19
CA ASP A 214 4.19 11.09 1.06
C ASP A 214 4.38 12.61 1.24
N ARG A 215 5.61 13.05 1.49
CA ARG A 215 5.95 14.47 1.67
C ARG A 215 5.63 15.31 0.43
N HIS A 216 5.83 14.77 -0.77
CA HIS A 216 5.62 15.49 -2.02
C HIS A 216 4.22 15.29 -2.62
N ARG A 217 3.39 14.45 -1.99
CA ARG A 217 2.04 14.07 -2.43
C ARG A 217 1.11 15.28 -2.60
N HIS A 218 1.31 16.31 -1.79
CA HIS A 218 0.57 17.58 -1.89
C HIS A 218 0.60 18.22 -3.27
N SER A 219 1.70 18.02 -4.00
CA SER A 219 1.86 18.64 -5.30
C SER A 219 0.86 18.11 -6.33
N ILE A 220 0.31 16.90 -6.13
CA ILE A 220 -0.63 16.29 -7.10
C ILE A 220 -2.07 16.73 -6.88
N TYR A 221 -2.52 16.90 -5.63
CA TYR A 221 -3.92 17.24 -5.35
C TYR A 221 -4.20 18.74 -5.24
N GLU A 222 -3.16 19.59 -5.20
CA GLU A 222 -3.32 21.04 -5.12
C GLU A 222 -3.84 21.63 -6.44
N GLN A 223 -5.17 21.69 -6.56
CA GLN A 223 -5.84 22.17 -7.77
C GLN A 223 -5.58 23.66 -8.04
N SER A 224 -5.33 24.48 -7.02
CA SER A 224 -5.06 25.92 -7.23
C SER A 224 -3.77 26.16 -8.04
N LEU A 225 -2.83 25.21 -7.99
CA LEU A 225 -1.54 25.29 -8.68
C LEU A 225 -1.50 24.49 -9.98
N CYS A 226 -2.62 23.93 -10.45
CA CYS A 226 -2.66 23.15 -11.70
C CYS A 226 -2.22 23.94 -12.93
N HIS A 227 -2.37 25.27 -12.93
CA HIS A 227 -1.89 26.14 -14.00
C HIS A 227 -0.37 26.07 -14.21
N LEU A 228 0.40 25.65 -13.19
CA LEU A 228 1.84 25.45 -13.30
C LEU A 228 2.20 24.24 -14.18
N ASP A 229 1.28 23.30 -14.42
CA ASP A 229 1.53 22.09 -15.22
C ASP A 229 2.02 22.39 -16.64
N GLN A 230 1.66 23.55 -17.19
CA GLN A 230 2.16 24.01 -18.49
C GLN A 230 3.70 24.13 -18.52
N HIS A 231 4.32 24.39 -17.36
CA HIS A 231 5.77 24.49 -17.22
C HIS A 231 6.43 23.15 -16.95
N LEU A 232 5.67 22.09 -16.67
CA LEU A 232 6.22 20.80 -16.25
C LEU A 232 7.22 20.19 -17.27
N PRO A 233 6.96 20.17 -18.59
CA PRO A 233 7.92 19.62 -19.55
C PRO A 233 9.26 20.38 -19.53
N VAL A 234 9.19 21.72 -19.61
CA VAL A 234 10.38 22.59 -19.59
C VAL A 234 11.10 22.51 -18.24
N TYR A 235 10.36 22.42 -17.14
CA TYR A 235 10.91 22.25 -15.79
C TYR A 235 11.67 20.94 -15.66
N SER A 236 11.11 19.82 -16.11
CA SER A 236 11.76 18.50 -16.02
C SER A 236 13.05 18.44 -16.82
N GLU A 237 13.05 18.95 -18.06
CA GLU A 237 14.27 19.06 -18.88
C GLU A 237 15.31 19.96 -18.22
N LEU A 238 14.88 21.12 -17.71
CA LEU A 238 15.76 22.05 -17.02
C LEU A 238 16.37 21.43 -15.76
N PHE A 239 15.57 20.71 -14.98
CA PHE A 239 16.03 20.05 -13.76
C PHE A 239 17.15 19.06 -14.06
N ILE A 240 16.96 18.19 -15.06
CA ILE A 240 17.96 17.19 -15.47
C ILE A 240 19.22 17.87 -16.01
N ARG A 241 19.08 18.90 -16.86
CA ARG A 241 20.21 19.63 -17.44
C ARG A 241 21.08 20.33 -16.40
N GLU A 242 20.47 20.89 -15.36
CA GLU A 242 21.18 21.69 -14.34
C GLU A 242 21.64 20.86 -13.14
N TRP A 243 21.19 19.59 -13.06
CA TRP A 243 21.54 18.68 -11.99
C TRP A 243 23.04 18.40 -11.96
N ARG A 244 23.61 18.37 -10.75
CA ARG A 244 25.00 18.00 -10.46
C ARG A 244 25.06 17.35 -9.08
N THR A 245 26.04 16.48 -8.87
CA THR A 245 26.23 15.74 -7.60
C THR A 245 26.56 16.64 -6.40
N ASP A 246 27.08 17.83 -6.65
CA ASP A 246 27.47 18.82 -5.63
C ASP A 246 26.38 19.88 -5.36
N ARG A 247 25.34 19.92 -6.18
CA ARG A 247 24.35 21.01 -6.19
C ARG A 247 23.16 20.67 -5.31
N SER A 248 22.79 21.57 -4.39
CA SER A 248 21.62 21.40 -3.54
C SER A 248 20.29 21.49 -4.31
N LEU A 249 19.25 20.82 -3.80
CA LEU A 249 17.91 20.93 -4.37
C LEU A 249 17.34 22.37 -4.32
N ASN A 250 17.69 23.15 -3.28
CA ASN A 250 17.37 24.58 -3.19
C ASN A 250 18.00 25.39 -4.33
N ASP A 251 19.22 25.07 -4.74
CA ASP A 251 19.87 25.76 -5.86
C ASP A 251 19.20 25.41 -7.18
N LEU A 252 18.77 24.16 -7.36
CA LEU A 252 17.94 23.75 -8.49
C LEU A 252 16.62 24.54 -8.52
N PHE A 253 15.96 24.72 -7.37
CA PHE A 253 14.75 25.55 -7.30
C PHE A 253 15.01 27.01 -7.66
N ARG A 254 16.11 27.61 -7.20
CA ARG A 254 16.49 28.99 -7.56
C ARG A 254 16.83 29.16 -9.04
N ILE A 255 17.41 28.14 -9.68
CA ILE A 255 17.70 28.17 -11.12
C ILE A 255 16.40 28.08 -11.91
N ALA A 256 15.54 27.13 -11.56
CA ALA A 256 14.24 26.97 -12.21
C ALA A 256 13.35 28.21 -12.03
N SER A 257 13.28 28.74 -10.80
CA SER A 257 12.58 29.99 -10.48
C SER A 257 13.04 31.16 -11.39
N ARG A 258 14.35 31.37 -11.53
CA ARG A 258 14.89 32.44 -12.41
C ARG A 258 14.62 32.19 -13.89
N LYS A 259 14.82 30.97 -14.38
CA LYS A 259 14.68 30.65 -15.81
C LYS A 259 13.24 30.61 -16.28
N LEU A 260 12.31 30.17 -15.42
CA LEU A 260 10.88 30.07 -15.71
C LEU A 260 10.08 31.29 -15.23
N GLN A 261 10.73 32.25 -14.57
CA GLN A 261 10.09 33.43 -13.97
C GLN A 261 8.97 33.06 -12.98
N LEU A 262 9.23 32.04 -12.15
CA LEU A 262 8.31 31.52 -11.14
C LEU A 262 8.83 31.79 -9.73
N SER A 263 7.96 31.72 -8.72
CA SER A 263 8.40 31.72 -7.32
C SER A 263 9.17 30.43 -6.97
N ILE A 264 9.97 30.47 -5.90
CA ILE A 264 10.67 29.27 -5.40
C ILE A 264 9.66 28.20 -4.97
N ASP A 265 8.54 28.60 -4.37
CA ASP A 265 7.47 27.66 -3.96
C ASP A 265 6.80 27.00 -5.16
N ALA A 266 6.57 27.74 -6.25
CA ALA A 266 6.08 27.18 -7.51
C ALA A 266 7.09 26.17 -8.10
N SER A 267 8.39 26.47 -7.99
CA SER A 267 9.43 25.50 -8.38
C SER A 267 9.44 24.25 -7.50
N ALA A 268 9.25 24.37 -6.19
CA ALA A 268 9.17 23.24 -5.27
C ALA A 268 7.90 22.40 -5.51
N HIS A 269 6.78 23.04 -5.87
CA HIS A 269 5.56 22.37 -6.31
C HIS A 269 5.80 21.59 -7.62
N LEU A 270 6.43 22.21 -8.62
CA LEU A 270 6.79 21.56 -9.88
C LEU A 270 7.73 20.38 -9.69
N PHE A 271 8.64 20.45 -8.71
CA PHE A 271 9.45 19.31 -8.32
C PHE A 271 8.61 18.12 -7.84
N GLY A 272 7.72 18.34 -6.87
CA GLY A 272 6.87 17.27 -6.36
C GLY A 272 5.91 16.71 -7.43
N ARG A 273 5.42 17.57 -8.34
CA ARG A 273 4.68 17.18 -9.54
C ARG A 273 5.49 16.28 -10.45
N ALA A 274 6.69 16.72 -10.83
CA ALA A 274 7.58 15.98 -11.72
C ALA A 274 7.98 14.63 -11.11
N LEU A 275 8.21 14.60 -9.80
CA LEU A 275 8.52 13.38 -9.05
C LEU A 275 7.38 12.36 -9.16
N TRP A 276 6.17 12.73 -8.75
CA TRP A 276 5.01 11.84 -8.74
C TRP A 276 4.58 11.40 -10.15
N LEU A 277 4.74 12.28 -11.15
CA LEU A 277 4.49 11.99 -12.56
C LEU A 277 5.66 11.28 -13.26
N LYS A 278 6.71 10.91 -12.53
CA LYS A 278 7.90 10.18 -13.03
C LYS A 278 8.58 10.89 -14.20
N LYS A 279 8.57 12.23 -14.20
CA LYS A 279 9.22 13.07 -15.22
C LYS A 279 10.69 13.37 -14.90
N ILE A 280 11.12 13.07 -13.67
CA ILE A 280 12.51 13.19 -13.23
C ILE A 280 12.93 11.89 -12.53
N PRO A 281 14.14 11.35 -12.82
CA PRO A 281 14.59 10.08 -12.26
C PRO A 281 15.23 10.31 -10.89
N ILE A 282 14.45 10.48 -9.83
CA ILE A 282 14.99 10.66 -8.46
C ILE A 282 15.21 9.30 -7.80
N ASP A 283 16.35 9.12 -7.13
CA ASP A 283 16.55 7.98 -6.24
C ASP A 283 15.74 8.19 -4.95
N LEU A 284 14.69 7.38 -4.79
CA LEU A 284 13.78 7.46 -3.65
C LEU A 284 14.34 6.81 -2.38
N ASN A 285 15.43 6.03 -2.46
CA ASN A 285 16.05 5.40 -1.30
C ASN A 285 16.85 6.38 -0.44
N GLU A 286 17.13 7.57 -0.97
CA GLU A 286 17.84 8.63 -0.27
C GLU A 286 16.88 9.74 0.18
N SER A 287 17.10 10.29 1.38
CA SER A 287 16.21 11.30 1.94
C SER A 287 16.22 12.59 1.11
N ILE A 288 15.07 13.00 0.59
CA ILE A 288 14.93 14.25 -0.16
C ILE A 288 14.87 15.42 0.83
N ARG A 289 15.93 16.24 0.82
CA ARG A 289 16.06 17.41 1.70
C ARG A 289 16.51 18.61 0.86
N PRO A 290 15.77 19.74 0.87
CA PRO A 290 16.07 20.89 0.01
C PRO A 290 17.50 21.44 0.14
N GLN A 291 18.09 21.35 1.33
CA GLN A 291 19.43 21.87 1.61
C GLN A 291 20.59 20.98 1.15
N PHE A 292 20.33 19.75 0.71
CA PHE A 292 21.36 18.80 0.29
C PHE A 292 21.25 18.46 -1.21
N PRO A 293 22.32 17.95 -1.83
CA PRO A 293 22.24 17.39 -3.16
C PRO A 293 21.28 16.20 -3.23
N ILE A 294 20.61 16.05 -4.36
CA ILE A 294 19.69 14.95 -4.63
C ILE A 294 20.37 13.94 -5.54
N LYS A 295 20.22 12.64 -5.28
CA LYS A 295 20.70 11.60 -6.19
C LYS A 295 19.65 11.32 -7.25
N LEU A 296 20.11 11.15 -8.49
CA LEU A 296 19.27 10.63 -9.55
C LEU A 296 19.40 9.12 -9.60
N TYR A 297 18.31 8.47 -10.03
CA TYR A 297 18.29 7.05 -10.31
C TYR A 297 19.17 6.74 -11.52
N ASP A 298 20.12 5.83 -11.36
CA ASP A 298 20.94 5.28 -12.44
C ASP A 298 20.57 3.81 -12.65
N HIS A 299 20.18 3.47 -13.88
CA HIS A 299 19.76 2.11 -14.25
C HIS A 299 20.88 1.07 -14.05
N GLU A 300 22.15 1.47 -14.03
CA GLU A 300 23.29 0.56 -13.86
C GLU A 300 23.54 0.14 -12.40
N SER A 301 23.04 0.88 -11.41
CA SER A 301 23.36 0.66 -9.99
C SER A 301 22.31 -0.10 -9.18
N GLY A 302 21.28 -0.67 -9.84
CA GLY A 302 20.33 -1.60 -9.20
C GLY A 302 19.43 -0.97 -8.12
N GLY A 303 19.36 0.37 -8.04
CA GLY A 303 18.39 1.04 -7.16
C GLY A 303 16.94 0.75 -7.60
N MET A 304 15.97 1.14 -6.78
CA MET A 304 14.57 1.03 -7.17
C MET A 304 14.20 2.09 -8.22
N ASN A 305 13.87 1.67 -9.44
CA ASN A 305 13.23 2.51 -10.45
C ASN A 305 11.79 2.83 -10.02
N ALA A 306 11.21 3.88 -10.59
CA ALA A 306 9.78 4.21 -10.47
C ALA A 306 8.82 3.09 -10.97
N ASP A 307 9.34 2.09 -11.69
CA ASP A 307 8.64 0.86 -12.09
C ASP A 307 8.96 -0.37 -11.23
N SER A 308 9.95 -0.30 -10.34
CA SER A 308 10.37 -1.45 -9.50
C SER A 308 9.52 -1.61 -8.23
N GLY A 309 8.29 -1.11 -8.23
CA GLY A 309 7.23 -1.59 -7.34
C GLY A 309 6.88 -3.05 -7.66
N ASN A 310 7.90 -3.91 -7.74
CA ASN A 310 7.78 -5.33 -7.93
C ASN A 310 7.42 -5.91 -6.56
N TRP A 311 6.17 -5.67 -6.15
CA TRP A 311 5.59 -6.20 -4.92
C TRP A 311 5.66 -7.73 -4.83
N SER A 312 5.90 -8.40 -5.97
CA SER A 312 6.20 -9.83 -6.04
C SER A 312 7.52 -10.22 -5.35
N ASN A 313 8.50 -9.31 -5.26
CA ASN A 313 9.77 -9.57 -4.56
C ASN A 313 9.63 -9.47 -3.03
N LEU A 314 8.58 -8.83 -2.52
CA LEU A 314 8.28 -8.81 -1.07
C LEU A 314 7.68 -10.14 -0.58
N GLN A 315 7.28 -11.03 -1.50
CA GLN A 315 6.85 -12.41 -1.19
C GLN A 315 8.01 -13.42 -1.16
N LYS A 316 9.23 -13.02 -1.52
CA LYS A 316 10.39 -13.93 -1.54
C LYS A 316 11.26 -13.71 -0.30
N HIS A 317 11.28 -14.75 0.53
CA HIS A 317 12.12 -15.06 1.70
C HIS A 317 11.41 -15.00 3.05
#